data_AF-A0A925U328-F1
#
_entry.id   AF-A0A925U328-F1
#
_cell.length_a   1.000
_cell.length_b   1.000
_cell.length_c   1.000
_cell.angle_alpha   90.00
_cell.angle_beta   90.00
_cell.angle_gamma   90.00
#
_symmetry.space_group_name_H-M   'P 1'
#
loop_
_entity.id
_entity.type
_entity.pdbx_description
1 polymer ?
#
loop_
_entity_poly.entity_id
_entity_poly.type
_entity_poly.pdbx_seq_one_letter_code
_entity_poly.pdbx_strand_id
1 'polypeptide(L)'
;MMLLRRYHAGEFEKVWQEIRLLRDLNAERREEVMAVAEATMQRVAHNADIIAGRLRAAGWRALLGQYHDLRTAPARSDDLFFSRIEELTGGPIPPTLLAFWRVVGGVNWVWDYDSEERPPNLGFDLPLEEYDALCVDAPWVITYLFDEWIDHKNVGYDDLKIDLAPDFWHKANISGGSAYCVKVPFFGADPLFADERHELPFLDYLRLAFRWGGFPGLDRHAARRDVQEFVKRFTKDVLPF
;
A
#
# COMPACT_ATOMS: atom_id res chain seq x y z
N MET A 1 -15.39 7.10 -20.33
CA MET A 1 -14.38 8.13 -20.01
C MET A 1 -13.08 7.79 -20.74
N MET A 2 -12.32 8.78 -21.22
CA MET A 2 -11.18 8.59 -22.13
C MET A 2 -9.99 7.92 -21.44
N LEU A 3 -9.66 8.33 -20.20
CA LEU A 3 -8.54 7.78 -19.45
C LEU A 3 -8.74 6.30 -19.13
N LEU A 4 -9.94 5.92 -18.69
CA LEU A 4 -10.29 4.52 -18.40
C LEU A 4 -10.18 3.61 -19.63
N ARG A 5 -10.61 4.08 -20.81
CA ARG A 5 -10.49 3.31 -22.05
C ARG A 5 -9.02 3.03 -22.39
N ARG A 6 -8.15 4.04 -22.26
CA ARG A 6 -6.71 3.90 -22.49
C ARG A 6 -6.05 3.00 -21.46
N TYR A 7 -6.46 3.10 -20.19
CA TYR A 7 -6.00 2.21 -19.13
C TYR A 7 -6.32 0.75 -19.46
N HIS A 8 -7.56 0.44 -19.87
CA HIS A 8 -7.94 -0.91 -20.31
C HIS A 8 -7.21 -1.37 -21.57
N ALA A 9 -6.77 -0.46 -22.43
CA ALA A 9 -5.95 -0.76 -23.60
C ALA A 9 -4.46 -1.03 -23.26
N GLY A 10 -4.07 -0.96 -21.99
CA GLY A 10 -2.72 -1.28 -21.53
C GLY A 10 -1.80 -0.08 -21.36
N GLU A 11 -2.30 1.16 -21.47
CA GLU A 11 -1.52 2.37 -21.25
C GLU A 11 -1.36 2.71 -19.75
N PHE A 12 -1.05 1.72 -18.91
CA PHE A 12 -1.09 1.82 -17.45
C PHE A 12 -0.26 3.00 -16.91
N GLU A 13 1.04 3.01 -17.17
CA GLU A 13 1.96 4.04 -16.67
C GLU A 13 1.69 5.39 -17.31
N LYS A 14 1.37 5.42 -18.61
CA LYS A 14 1.11 6.67 -19.35
C LYS A 14 -0.14 7.38 -18.83
N VAL A 15 -1.22 6.64 -18.59
CA VAL A 15 -2.45 7.20 -18.02
C VAL A 15 -2.18 7.77 -16.63
N TRP A 16 -1.43 7.07 -15.79
CA TRP A 16 -1.10 7.58 -14.45
C TRP A 16 -0.14 8.77 -14.46
N GLN A 17 0.81 8.82 -15.39
CA GLN A 17 1.63 10.00 -15.62
C GLN A 17 0.76 11.22 -15.97
N GLU A 18 -0.23 11.06 -16.84
CA GLU A 18 -1.16 12.15 -17.19
C GLU A 18 -2.05 12.56 -16.00
N ILE A 19 -2.58 11.59 -15.26
CA ILE A 19 -3.42 11.85 -14.07
C ILE A 19 -2.65 12.67 -13.03
N ARG A 20 -1.36 12.38 -12.79
CA ARG A 20 -0.54 13.12 -11.82
C ARG A 20 -0.25 14.56 -12.24
N LEU A 21 -0.35 14.88 -13.53
CA LEU A 21 -0.22 16.25 -14.03
C LEU A 21 -1.50 17.09 -13.82
N LEU A 22 -2.64 16.45 -13.51
CA LEU A 22 -3.87 17.13 -13.19
C LEU A 22 -3.74 17.76 -11.79
N ARG A 23 -3.70 19.10 -11.75
CA ARG A 23 -3.85 19.86 -10.51
C ARG A 23 -5.33 20.13 -10.25
N ASP A 24 -5.73 20.13 -8.98
CA ASP A 24 -7.05 20.50 -8.49
C ASP A 24 -8.20 19.82 -9.26
N LEU A 25 -8.45 18.54 -8.92
CA LEU A 25 -9.49 17.73 -9.55
C LEU A 25 -10.89 18.30 -9.24
N ASN A 26 -11.54 18.90 -10.24
CA ASN A 26 -12.97 19.18 -10.17
C ASN A 26 -13.78 17.87 -10.11
N ALA A 27 -15.08 17.95 -9.81
CA ALA A 27 -15.93 16.78 -9.59
C ALA A 27 -15.91 15.78 -10.77
N GLU A 28 -16.04 16.25 -12.00
CA GLU A 28 -16.06 15.40 -13.22
C GLU A 28 -14.72 14.69 -13.44
N ARG A 29 -13.59 15.43 -13.36
CA ARG A 29 -12.26 14.83 -13.48
C ARG A 29 -11.98 13.86 -12.36
N ARG A 30 -12.43 14.18 -11.15
CA ARG A 30 -12.27 13.31 -9.99
C ARG A 30 -13.00 11.99 -10.20
N GLU A 31 -14.21 12.01 -10.73
CA GLU A 31 -14.95 10.79 -11.10
C GLU A 31 -14.19 9.95 -12.14
N GLU A 32 -13.61 10.58 -13.17
CA GLU A 32 -12.81 9.88 -14.17
C GLU A 32 -11.57 9.21 -13.58
N VAL A 33 -10.84 9.96 -12.75
CA VAL A 33 -9.65 9.47 -12.06
C VAL A 33 -10.00 8.37 -11.07
N MET A 34 -11.12 8.47 -10.36
CA MET A 34 -11.62 7.41 -9.47
C MET A 34 -11.88 6.11 -10.25
N ALA A 35 -12.50 6.19 -11.43
CA ALA A 35 -12.75 4.99 -12.24
C ALA A 35 -11.44 4.31 -12.69
N VAL A 36 -10.41 5.09 -13.02
CA VAL A 36 -9.06 4.56 -13.32
C VAL A 36 -8.41 3.97 -12.06
N ALA A 37 -8.54 4.65 -10.92
CA ALA A 37 -8.04 4.19 -9.64
C ALA A 37 -8.64 2.84 -9.24
N GLU A 38 -9.96 2.68 -9.37
CA GLU A 38 -10.65 1.41 -9.10
C GLU A 38 -10.19 0.30 -10.05
N ALA A 39 -10.09 0.58 -11.35
CA ALA A 39 -9.60 -0.40 -12.33
C ALA A 39 -8.13 -0.80 -12.06
N THR A 40 -7.32 0.12 -11.55
CA THR A 40 -5.95 -0.14 -11.10
C THR A 40 -5.94 -1.03 -9.88
N MET A 41 -6.75 -0.70 -8.88
CA MET A 41 -6.80 -1.43 -7.61
C MET A 41 -7.43 -2.82 -7.74
N GLN A 42 -8.27 -3.06 -8.76
CA GLN A 42 -8.73 -4.41 -9.10
C GLN A 42 -7.57 -5.33 -9.51
N ARG A 43 -6.59 -4.79 -10.25
CA ARG A 43 -5.37 -5.53 -10.63
C ARG A 43 -4.46 -5.73 -9.43
N VAL A 44 -4.30 -4.70 -8.58
CA VAL A 44 -3.55 -4.79 -7.31
C VAL A 44 -4.15 -5.87 -6.41
N ALA A 45 -5.48 -5.89 -6.23
CA ALA A 45 -6.17 -6.90 -5.44
C ALA A 45 -5.93 -8.31 -5.97
N HIS A 46 -6.05 -8.51 -7.29
CA HIS A 46 -5.73 -9.79 -7.93
C HIS A 46 -4.28 -10.23 -7.66
N ASN A 47 -3.33 -9.31 -7.82
CA ASN A 47 -1.92 -9.58 -7.59
C ASN A 47 -1.65 -9.92 -6.12
N ALA A 48 -2.29 -9.20 -5.20
CA ALA A 48 -2.19 -9.45 -3.76
C ALA A 48 -2.70 -10.86 -3.43
N ASP A 49 -3.85 -11.27 -3.98
CA ASP A 49 -4.41 -12.61 -3.76
C ASP A 49 -3.48 -13.73 -4.30
N ILE A 50 -2.86 -13.53 -5.46
CA ILE A 50 -1.89 -14.47 -6.04
C ILE A 50 -0.65 -14.63 -5.15
N ILE A 51 -0.04 -13.51 -4.72
CA ILE A 51 1.17 -13.55 -3.89
C ILE A 51 0.85 -14.08 -2.50
N ALA A 52 -0.25 -13.63 -1.89
CA ALA A 52 -0.72 -14.15 -0.60
C ALA A 52 -0.96 -15.67 -0.66
N GLY A 53 -1.57 -16.18 -1.73
CA GLY A 53 -1.73 -17.63 -1.94
C GLY A 53 -0.40 -18.39 -1.92
N ARG A 54 0.64 -17.84 -2.55
CA ARG A 54 1.99 -18.42 -2.60
C ARG A 54 2.70 -18.33 -1.25
N LEU A 55 2.56 -17.20 -0.56
CA LEU A 55 3.07 -17.00 0.80
C LEU A 55 2.46 -18.05 1.75
N ARG A 56 1.13 -18.22 1.76
CA ARG A 56 0.47 -19.26 2.57
C ARG A 56 0.96 -20.66 2.22
N ALA A 57 1.09 -20.98 0.92
CA ALA A 57 1.59 -22.28 0.47
C ALA A 57 3.05 -22.55 0.89
N ALA A 58 3.86 -21.50 1.06
CA ALA A 58 5.21 -21.59 1.61
C ALA A 58 5.25 -21.63 3.14
N GLY A 59 4.10 -21.53 3.82
CA GLY A 59 4.00 -21.48 5.28
C GLY A 59 4.16 -20.09 5.89
N TRP A 60 4.15 -19.03 5.06
CA TRP A 60 4.28 -17.65 5.55
C TRP A 60 2.98 -17.22 6.26
N ARG A 61 3.13 -16.55 7.41
CA ARG A 61 2.04 -16.07 8.24
C ARG A 61 2.24 -14.58 8.50
N ALA A 62 1.18 -13.81 8.29
CA ALA A 62 1.18 -12.39 8.61
C ALA A 62 1.13 -12.19 10.13
N LEU A 63 1.73 -11.11 10.64
CA LEU A 63 1.51 -10.65 12.01
C LEU A 63 0.01 -10.38 12.22
N LEU A 64 -0.66 -11.27 12.97
CA LEU A 64 -2.12 -11.29 13.09
C LEU A 64 -2.69 -10.30 14.12
N GLY A 65 -1.86 -9.52 14.81
CA GLY A 65 -2.31 -8.63 15.89
C GLY A 65 -3.57 -7.82 15.54
N GLN A 66 -3.51 -7.01 14.47
CA GLN A 66 -4.64 -6.22 13.97
C GLN A 66 -5.19 -6.71 12.62
N TYR A 67 -4.68 -7.84 12.12
CA TYR A 67 -4.96 -8.36 10.78
C TYR A 67 -5.55 -9.77 10.83
N HIS A 68 -6.53 -10.03 9.97
CA HIS A 68 -7.20 -11.34 9.94
C HIS A 68 -6.56 -12.32 8.94
N ASP A 69 -5.81 -11.84 7.95
CA ASP A 69 -5.12 -12.62 6.91
C ASP A 69 -4.07 -11.72 6.21
N LEU A 70 -3.30 -12.27 5.26
CA LEU A 70 -2.33 -11.55 4.41
C LEU A 70 -2.96 -10.44 3.56
N ARG A 71 -4.27 -10.50 3.33
CA ARG A 71 -5.08 -9.44 2.73
C ARG A 71 -6.41 -9.38 3.47
N THR A 72 -6.78 -8.20 3.95
CA THR A 72 -8.09 -7.98 4.54
C THR A 72 -9.01 -7.38 3.49
N ALA A 73 -10.17 -8.01 3.28
CA ALA A 73 -11.17 -7.51 2.35
C ALA A 73 -11.77 -6.18 2.84
N PRO A 74 -12.20 -5.29 1.92
CA PRO A 74 -12.93 -4.08 2.27
C PRO A 74 -14.24 -4.40 2.99
N ALA A 75 -14.59 -3.58 3.98
CA ALA A 75 -15.83 -3.69 4.74
C ALA A 75 -16.75 -2.50 4.46
N ARG A 76 -18.08 -2.71 4.54
CA ARG A 76 -19.05 -1.60 4.38
C ARG A 76 -18.92 -0.55 5.47
N SER A 77 -18.44 -0.93 6.65
CA SER A 77 -18.16 0.00 7.74
C SER A 77 -17.02 0.97 7.42
N ASP A 78 -16.22 0.70 6.39
CA ASP A 78 -15.04 1.52 6.08
C ASP A 78 -15.41 2.95 5.65
N ASP A 79 -16.61 3.14 5.09
CA ASP A 79 -17.11 4.46 4.69
C ASP A 79 -17.17 5.45 5.86
N LEU A 80 -17.35 4.96 7.10
CA LEU A 80 -17.31 5.80 8.30
C LEU A 80 -15.92 6.41 8.54
N PHE A 81 -14.86 5.65 8.27
CA PHE A 81 -13.48 6.16 8.38
C PHE A 81 -13.18 7.16 7.26
N PHE A 82 -13.72 6.93 6.06
CA PHE A 82 -13.53 7.86 4.95
C PHE A 82 -14.18 9.22 5.26
N SER A 83 -15.44 9.21 5.70
CA SER A 83 -16.13 10.44 6.13
C SER A 83 -15.38 11.13 7.27
N ARG A 84 -14.84 10.37 8.23
CA ARG A 84 -14.09 10.94 9.35
C ARG A 84 -12.82 11.66 8.90
N ILE A 85 -12.06 11.09 7.96
CA ILE A 85 -10.86 11.75 7.41
C ILE A 85 -11.24 13.05 6.69
N GLU A 86 -12.29 13.03 5.86
CA GLU A 86 -12.73 14.21 5.12
C GLU A 86 -13.26 15.32 6.06
N GLU A 87 -13.98 14.95 7.13
CA GLU A 87 -14.42 15.89 8.17
C GLU A 87 -13.25 16.54 8.91
N LEU A 88 -12.24 15.76 9.30
CA LEU A 88 -11.09 16.26 10.05
C LEU A 88 -10.20 17.18 9.21
N THR A 89 -10.01 16.83 7.94
CA THR A 89 -9.06 17.51 7.04
C THR A 89 -9.70 18.61 6.20
N GLY A 90 -11.03 18.60 6.04
CA GLY A 90 -11.75 19.52 5.15
C GLY A 90 -11.48 19.29 3.67
N GLY A 91 -10.87 18.16 3.29
CA GLY A 91 -10.51 17.83 1.92
C GLY A 91 -10.78 16.36 1.59
N PRO A 92 -10.85 16.01 0.30
CA PRO A 92 -11.13 14.65 -0.13
C PRO A 92 -9.94 13.72 0.12
N ILE A 93 -10.21 12.42 0.30
CA ILE A 93 -9.16 11.39 0.30
C ILE A 93 -8.61 11.23 -1.13
N PRO A 94 -7.29 11.15 -1.34
CA PRO A 94 -6.71 10.97 -2.67
C PRO A 94 -7.28 9.74 -3.39
N PRO A 95 -7.66 9.84 -4.69
CA PRO A 95 -8.24 8.75 -5.45
C PRO A 95 -7.56 7.39 -5.33
N THR A 96 -6.24 7.35 -5.37
CA THR A 96 -5.46 6.10 -5.26
C THR A 96 -5.63 5.42 -3.91
N LEU A 97 -5.53 6.18 -2.81
CA LEU A 97 -5.71 5.65 -1.46
C LEU A 97 -7.16 5.22 -1.21
N LEU A 98 -8.12 6.04 -1.62
CA LEU A 98 -9.55 5.70 -1.47
C LEU A 98 -9.91 4.45 -2.28
N ALA A 99 -9.45 4.34 -3.53
CA ALA A 99 -9.66 3.14 -4.34
C ALA A 99 -8.93 1.91 -3.77
N PHE A 100 -7.74 2.09 -3.19
CA PHE A 100 -7.03 1.00 -2.54
C PHE A 100 -7.88 0.43 -1.41
N TRP A 101 -8.35 1.27 -0.49
CA TRP A 101 -9.20 0.79 0.60
C TRP A 101 -10.52 0.21 0.12
N ARG A 102 -11.17 0.79 -0.89
CA ARG A 102 -12.47 0.29 -1.41
C ARG A 102 -12.37 -1.04 -2.18
N VAL A 103 -11.23 -1.33 -2.80
CA VAL A 103 -11.08 -2.49 -3.70
C VAL A 103 -10.12 -3.53 -3.14
N VAL A 104 -9.00 -3.08 -2.58
CA VAL A 104 -7.98 -3.93 -1.97
C VAL A 104 -8.31 -4.22 -0.51
N GLY A 105 -8.81 -3.24 0.23
CA GLY A 105 -8.98 -3.31 1.68
C GLY A 105 -7.66 -3.01 2.38
N GLY A 106 -6.97 -4.03 2.90
CA GLY A 106 -5.63 -3.90 3.47
C GLY A 106 -4.72 -5.06 3.06
N VAL A 107 -3.41 -4.86 3.12
CA VAL A 107 -2.40 -5.90 2.86
C VAL A 107 -1.42 -5.89 4.01
N ASN A 108 -1.14 -7.04 4.61
CA ASN A 108 -0.10 -7.16 5.61
C ASN A 108 0.69 -8.45 5.40
N TRP A 109 1.90 -8.32 4.85
CA TRP A 109 2.83 -9.44 4.66
C TRP A 109 3.99 -9.41 5.67
N VAL A 110 3.93 -8.54 6.68
CA VAL A 110 4.88 -8.55 7.81
C VAL A 110 4.81 -9.90 8.49
N TRP A 111 5.97 -10.55 8.69
CA TRP A 111 6.03 -11.86 9.33
C TRP A 111 5.49 -11.79 10.75
N ASP A 112 4.78 -12.83 11.18
CA ASP A 112 4.36 -13.03 12.57
C ASP A 112 5.54 -13.32 13.49
N TYR A 113 6.27 -12.27 13.87
CA TYR A 113 7.39 -12.36 14.80
C TYR A 113 6.97 -12.56 16.27
N ASP A 114 5.66 -12.52 16.57
CA ASP A 114 5.12 -12.94 17.87
C ASP A 114 4.99 -14.47 17.95
N SER A 115 5.05 -15.16 16.81
CA SER A 115 5.12 -16.62 16.76
C SER A 115 6.47 -17.14 17.27
N GLU A 116 6.45 -18.28 17.97
CA GLU A 116 7.66 -19.04 18.31
C GLU A 116 8.31 -19.70 17.06
N GLU A 117 7.61 -19.71 15.92
CA GLU A 117 8.10 -20.23 14.65
C GLU A 117 9.04 -19.25 13.95
N ARG A 118 10.03 -19.79 13.22
CA ARG A 118 10.86 -18.98 12.31
C ARG A 118 10.14 -18.77 10.98
N PRO A 119 10.38 -17.64 10.28
CA PRO A 119 9.86 -17.45 8.94
C PRO A 119 10.32 -18.60 8.03
N PRO A 120 9.44 -19.13 7.16
CA PRO A 120 9.81 -20.19 6.24
C PRO A 120 10.86 -19.68 5.24
N ASN A 121 11.70 -20.59 4.75
CA ASN A 121 12.65 -20.26 3.69
C ASN A 121 11.92 -20.04 2.36
N LEU A 122 11.88 -18.78 1.92
CA LEU A 122 11.27 -18.37 0.65
C LEU A 122 12.17 -18.63 -0.57
N GLY A 123 13.32 -19.29 -0.42
CA GLY A 123 14.26 -19.62 -1.47
C GLY A 123 15.39 -18.61 -1.66
N PHE A 124 15.61 -17.74 -0.67
CA PHE A 124 16.75 -16.82 -0.60
C PHE A 124 17.21 -16.68 0.86
N ASP A 125 18.49 -16.36 1.04
CA ASP A 125 19.13 -16.26 2.36
C ASP A 125 19.53 -14.81 2.65
N LEU A 126 18.59 -14.09 3.28
CA LEU A 126 18.72 -12.71 3.75
C LEU A 126 18.02 -12.59 5.11
N PRO A 127 18.43 -11.65 5.98
CA PRO A 127 17.73 -11.38 7.23
C PRO A 127 16.44 -10.55 6.99
N LEU A 128 15.49 -10.57 7.92
CA LEU A 128 14.14 -9.99 7.73
C LEU A 128 14.14 -8.47 7.48
N GLU A 129 15.11 -7.74 8.06
CA GLU A 129 15.30 -6.30 7.84
C GLU A 129 15.67 -5.94 6.39
N GLU A 130 16.02 -6.93 5.56
CA GLU A 130 16.26 -6.75 4.12
C GLU A 130 15.00 -6.97 3.27
N TYR A 131 13.91 -7.48 3.86
CA TYR A 131 12.72 -7.90 3.12
C TYR A 131 11.82 -6.69 2.83
N ASP A 132 11.61 -5.85 3.85
CA ASP A 132 10.64 -4.75 3.84
C ASP A 132 9.27 -5.20 3.31
N ALA A 133 8.68 -6.21 3.94
CA ALA A 133 7.45 -6.84 3.45
C ALA A 133 6.32 -5.83 3.21
N LEU A 134 5.55 -6.02 2.14
CA LEU A 134 4.45 -5.12 1.79
C LEU A 134 3.41 -5.09 2.93
N CYS A 135 3.21 -3.89 3.46
CA CYS A 135 2.15 -3.56 4.40
C CYS A 135 1.47 -2.29 3.88
N VAL A 136 0.14 -2.31 3.86
CA VAL A 136 -0.72 -1.14 3.72
C VAL A 136 -1.95 -1.41 4.57
N ASP A 137 -2.08 -0.62 5.64
CA ASP A 137 -3.05 -0.81 6.68
C ASP A 137 -4.48 -0.58 6.18
N ALA A 138 -5.40 -1.36 6.73
CA ALA A 138 -6.81 -1.21 6.44
C ALA A 138 -7.42 0.00 7.20
N PRO A 139 -8.55 0.56 6.76
CA PRO A 139 -9.09 1.80 7.32
C PRO A 139 -9.36 1.80 8.83
N TRP A 140 -9.73 0.66 9.43
CA TRP A 140 -10.01 0.60 10.87
C TRP A 140 -8.76 0.57 11.74
N VAL A 141 -7.60 0.19 11.18
CA VAL A 141 -6.31 0.11 11.90
C VAL A 141 -5.83 1.50 12.30
N ILE A 142 -6.05 2.49 11.43
CA ILE A 142 -5.51 3.84 11.56
C ILE A 142 -6.30 4.76 12.52
N THR A 143 -7.27 4.21 13.27
CA THR A 143 -8.20 5.00 14.10
C THR A 143 -7.51 5.77 15.22
N TYR A 144 -6.42 5.23 15.77
CA TYR A 144 -5.62 5.89 16.81
C TYR A 144 -5.08 7.26 16.38
N LEU A 145 -4.80 7.43 15.08
CA LEU A 145 -4.27 8.67 14.51
C LEU A 145 -5.24 9.85 14.67
N PHE A 146 -6.55 9.59 14.71
CA PHE A 146 -7.53 10.66 14.79
C PHE A 146 -7.50 11.33 16.16
N ASP A 147 -7.43 10.55 17.23
CA ASP A 147 -7.37 11.06 18.59
C ASP A 147 -6.04 11.79 18.84
N GLU A 148 -4.93 11.16 18.44
CA GLU A 148 -3.60 11.80 18.52
C GLU A 148 -3.54 13.12 17.76
N TRP A 149 -4.05 13.15 16.52
CA TRP A 149 -4.04 14.38 15.73
C TRP A 149 -4.94 15.46 16.34
N ILE A 150 -6.12 15.12 16.86
CA ILE A 150 -7.02 16.09 17.51
C ILE A 150 -6.32 16.72 18.73
N ASP A 151 -5.63 15.91 19.53
CA ASP A 151 -4.90 16.39 20.70
C ASP A 151 -3.73 17.30 20.31
N HIS A 152 -3.03 16.98 19.20
CA HIS A 152 -1.88 17.74 18.72
C HIS A 152 -2.22 18.95 17.83
N LYS A 153 -3.41 19.03 17.23
CA LYS A 153 -3.80 20.13 16.35
C LYS A 153 -3.75 21.49 17.06
N ASN A 154 -4.10 21.53 18.34
CA ASN A 154 -4.15 22.76 19.13
C ASN A 154 -2.77 23.33 19.51
N VAL A 155 -1.69 22.59 19.26
CA VAL A 155 -0.31 23.02 19.53
C VAL A 155 0.49 23.36 18.27
N GLY A 156 -0.17 23.48 17.11
CA GLY A 156 0.43 23.99 15.86
C GLY A 156 1.03 22.93 14.94
N TYR A 157 0.66 21.66 15.08
CA TYR A 157 1.03 20.60 14.13
C TYR A 157 0.29 20.72 12.78
N ASP A 158 0.98 20.23 11.75
CA ASP A 158 0.62 20.19 10.32
C ASP A 158 -0.65 19.35 10.00
N ASP A 159 -0.97 19.31 8.71
CA ASP A 159 -1.81 18.32 8.00
C ASP A 159 -1.76 16.92 8.65
N LEU A 160 -2.92 16.24 8.67
CA LEU A 160 -3.04 14.88 9.20
C LEU A 160 -2.16 13.93 8.37
N LYS A 161 -1.31 13.17 9.06
CA LYS A 161 -0.56 12.05 8.48
C LYS A 161 -1.35 10.77 8.72
N ILE A 162 -1.71 10.10 7.64
CA ILE A 162 -2.29 8.76 7.69
C ILE A 162 -1.13 7.78 7.61
N ASP A 163 -0.75 7.22 8.75
CA ASP A 163 0.19 6.10 8.81
C ASP A 163 -0.46 4.88 8.16
N LEU A 164 0.23 4.28 7.20
CA LEU A 164 -0.26 3.19 6.38
C LEU A 164 0.60 1.94 6.49
N ALA A 165 1.83 2.05 7.01
CA ALA A 165 2.66 0.89 7.30
C ALA A 165 3.74 1.25 8.32
N PRO A 166 4.18 0.30 9.16
CA PRO A 166 5.44 0.45 9.89
C PRO A 166 6.61 0.62 8.91
N ASP A 167 7.73 1.19 9.35
CA ASP A 167 8.96 1.17 8.55
C ASP A 167 9.60 -0.22 8.49
N PHE A 168 10.56 -0.40 7.58
CA PHE A 168 11.23 -1.69 7.35
C PHE A 168 11.92 -2.31 8.58
N TRP A 169 12.38 -1.52 9.56
CA TRP A 169 12.91 -2.06 10.82
C TRP A 169 11.80 -2.58 11.72
N HIS A 170 10.72 -1.81 11.89
CA HIS A 170 9.57 -2.27 12.69
C HIS A 170 8.92 -3.51 12.08
N LYS A 171 8.85 -3.63 10.75
CA LYS A 171 8.43 -4.86 10.06
C LYS A 171 9.33 -6.07 10.35
N ALA A 172 10.57 -5.84 10.79
CA ALA A 172 11.52 -6.88 11.20
C ALA A 172 11.60 -7.05 12.73
N ASN A 173 10.66 -6.47 13.50
CA ASN A 173 10.66 -6.44 14.96
C ASN A 173 11.91 -5.76 15.58
N ILE A 174 12.40 -4.72 14.92
CA ILE A 174 13.52 -3.91 15.37
C ILE A 174 13.00 -2.48 15.57
N SER A 175 13.49 -1.79 16.61
CA SER A 175 13.15 -0.37 16.82
C SER A 175 13.53 0.44 15.57
N GLY A 176 12.53 1.07 14.97
CA GLY A 176 12.64 1.75 13.69
C GLY A 176 12.44 3.26 13.75
N GLY A 177 12.12 3.82 12.60
CA GLY A 177 11.80 5.23 12.39
C GLY A 177 10.31 5.51 12.38
N SER A 178 9.92 6.56 11.64
CA SER A 178 8.52 6.91 11.41
C SER A 178 7.82 5.93 10.48
N ALA A 179 6.54 5.69 10.71
CA ALA A 179 5.69 4.91 9.82
C ALA A 179 5.64 5.53 8.41
N TYR A 180 5.47 4.68 7.40
CA TYR A 180 5.20 5.13 6.04
C TYR A 180 3.79 5.70 5.99
N CYS A 181 3.66 6.90 5.43
CA CYS A 181 2.43 7.66 5.56
C CYS A 181 2.01 8.40 4.29
N VAL A 182 0.75 8.83 4.27
CA VAL A 182 0.22 9.81 3.31
C VAL A 182 -0.24 11.04 4.06
N LYS A 183 0.15 12.22 3.60
CA LYS A 183 -0.32 13.50 4.16
C LYS A 183 -1.64 13.92 3.54
N VAL A 184 -2.60 14.35 4.37
CA VAL A 184 -3.92 14.85 3.97
C VAL A 184 -4.27 16.16 4.68
N PRO A 185 -4.95 17.11 4.00
CA PRO A 185 -5.59 16.96 2.70
C PRO A 185 -4.61 16.96 1.52
N PHE A 186 -4.92 16.20 0.48
CA PHE A 186 -4.18 16.20 -0.78
C PHE A 186 -5.16 16.20 -1.95
N PHE A 187 -5.15 17.29 -2.73
CA PHE A 187 -6.14 17.55 -3.78
C PHE A 187 -5.82 16.91 -5.14
N GLY A 188 -4.66 16.27 -5.26
CA GLY A 188 -4.26 15.49 -6.42
C GLY A 188 -4.75 14.04 -6.36
N ALA A 189 -4.30 13.22 -7.31
CA ALA A 189 -4.76 11.84 -7.46
C ALA A 189 -3.97 10.80 -6.65
N ASP A 190 -2.64 10.96 -6.63
CA ASP A 190 -1.68 9.97 -6.18
C ASP A 190 -0.61 10.67 -5.32
N PRO A 191 -0.76 10.63 -3.99
CA PRO A 191 0.12 11.34 -3.08
C PRO A 191 1.47 10.63 -2.97
N LEU A 192 2.48 11.36 -2.48
CA LEU A 192 3.74 10.75 -2.05
C LEU A 192 3.48 9.76 -0.91
N PHE A 193 4.09 8.58 -0.98
CA PHE A 193 4.20 7.66 0.15
C PHE A 193 5.41 8.07 0.99
N ALA A 194 5.17 8.98 1.93
CA ALA A 194 6.21 9.66 2.69
C ALA A 194 6.84 8.73 3.72
N ASP A 195 8.06 9.10 4.15
CA ASP A 195 8.90 8.38 5.13
C ASP A 195 9.34 6.98 4.64
N GLU A 196 8.92 6.56 3.45
CA GLU A 196 9.43 5.43 2.68
C GLU A 196 10.65 5.86 1.85
N ARG A 197 11.70 5.02 1.79
CA ARG A 197 13.03 5.39 1.29
C ARG A 197 13.13 5.67 -0.21
N HIS A 198 12.19 5.20 -1.03
CA HIS A 198 12.22 5.43 -2.48
C HIS A 198 11.54 6.73 -2.87
N GLU A 199 10.83 7.39 -1.93
CA GLU A 199 10.14 8.66 -2.16
C GLU A 199 9.19 8.60 -3.38
N LEU A 200 8.47 7.48 -3.51
CA LEU A 200 7.58 7.23 -4.64
C LEU A 200 6.14 7.69 -4.33
N PRO A 201 5.37 8.11 -5.35
CA PRO A 201 3.92 8.15 -5.24
C PRO A 201 3.37 6.80 -4.78
N PHE A 202 2.26 6.81 -4.03
CA PHE A 202 1.67 5.61 -3.44
C PHE A 202 1.47 4.47 -4.44
N LEU A 203 0.94 4.77 -5.64
CA LEU A 203 0.80 3.75 -6.67
C LEU A 203 2.14 3.19 -7.18
N ASP A 204 3.17 4.02 -7.29
CA ASP A 204 4.48 3.57 -7.77
C ASP A 204 5.23 2.76 -6.71
N TYR A 205 5.01 3.05 -5.43
CA TYR A 205 5.44 2.17 -4.33
C TYR A 205 4.79 0.79 -4.44
N LEU A 206 3.47 0.71 -4.71
CA LEU A 206 2.82 -0.58 -4.95
C LEU A 206 3.45 -1.31 -6.15
N ARG A 207 3.68 -0.62 -7.27
CA ARG A 207 4.37 -1.21 -8.44
C ARG A 207 5.74 -1.76 -8.06
N LEU A 208 6.52 -1.03 -7.28
CA LEU A 208 7.82 -1.48 -6.79
C LEU A 208 7.68 -2.73 -5.92
N ALA A 209 6.79 -2.73 -4.93
CA ALA A 209 6.57 -3.86 -4.05
C ALA A 209 6.17 -5.12 -4.84
N PHE A 210 5.20 -5.01 -5.75
CA PHE A 210 4.77 -6.13 -6.59
C PHE A 210 5.85 -6.60 -7.56
N ARG A 211 6.70 -5.70 -8.07
CA ARG A 211 7.86 -6.07 -8.91
C ARG A 211 8.84 -6.96 -8.17
N TRP A 212 8.95 -6.81 -6.85
CA TRP A 212 9.80 -7.61 -5.97
C TRP A 212 9.05 -8.69 -5.20
N GLY A 213 7.90 -9.15 -5.72
CA GLY A 213 7.14 -10.25 -5.12
C GLY A 213 6.57 -9.94 -3.74
N GLY A 214 6.41 -8.65 -3.41
CA GLY A 214 5.94 -8.18 -2.11
C GLY A 214 7.00 -7.73 -1.14
N PHE A 215 8.27 -7.74 -1.56
CA PHE A 215 9.40 -7.45 -0.69
C PHE A 215 10.28 -6.38 -1.36
N PRO A 216 9.84 -5.10 -1.39
CA PRO A 216 10.56 -4.01 -2.04
C PRO A 216 12.02 -3.87 -1.59
N GLY A 217 12.40 -4.32 -0.39
CA GLY A 217 13.78 -4.30 0.09
C GLY A 217 14.75 -5.20 -0.69
N LEU A 218 14.23 -6.18 -1.45
CA LEU A 218 15.02 -7.09 -2.27
C LEU A 218 15.65 -6.43 -3.52
N ASP A 219 15.22 -5.22 -3.87
CA ASP A 219 15.82 -4.44 -4.95
C ASP A 219 17.33 -4.17 -4.75
N ARG A 220 17.78 -4.00 -3.49
CA ARG A 220 19.20 -3.86 -3.10
C ARG A 220 20.01 -5.10 -3.41
N HIS A 221 19.33 -6.22 -3.62
CA HIS A 221 19.90 -7.55 -3.84
C HIS A 221 19.59 -8.08 -5.25
N ALA A 222 19.22 -7.21 -6.20
CA ALA A 222 18.81 -7.55 -7.56
C ALA A 222 19.80 -8.45 -8.34
N ALA A 223 21.09 -8.36 -8.02
CA ALA A 223 22.14 -9.16 -8.68
C ALA A 223 22.21 -10.61 -8.17
N ARG A 224 21.60 -10.93 -7.02
CA ARG A 224 21.65 -12.28 -6.45
C ARG A 224 20.72 -13.22 -7.20
N ARG A 225 21.23 -14.42 -7.50
CA ARG A 225 20.49 -15.43 -8.26
C ARG A 225 19.29 -15.99 -7.49
N ASP A 226 19.44 -16.23 -6.19
CA ASP A 226 18.36 -16.72 -5.33
C ASP A 226 17.19 -15.72 -5.24
N VAL A 227 17.49 -14.42 -5.11
CA VAL A 227 16.50 -13.34 -5.19
C VAL A 227 15.80 -13.31 -6.55
N GLN A 228 16.52 -13.43 -7.66
CA GLN A 228 15.91 -13.48 -9.00
C GLN A 228 14.98 -14.69 -9.18
N GLU A 229 15.38 -15.86 -8.68
CA GLU A 229 14.57 -17.08 -8.71
C GLU A 229 13.30 -16.94 -7.84
N PHE A 230 13.42 -16.34 -6.65
CA PHE A 230 12.28 -15.99 -5.81
C PHE A 230 11.32 -15.05 -6.53
N VAL A 231 11.80 -13.91 -7.03
CA VAL A 231 10.97 -12.90 -7.71
C VAL A 231 10.26 -13.53 -8.90
N LYS A 232 10.96 -14.29 -9.75
CA LYS A 232 10.37 -14.97 -10.91
C LYS A 232 9.24 -15.91 -10.50
N ARG A 233 9.41 -16.65 -9.39
CA ARG A 233 8.40 -17.58 -8.88
C ARG A 233 7.21 -16.85 -8.28
N PHE A 234 7.44 -15.83 -7.48
CA PHE A 234 6.41 -15.12 -6.73
C PHE A 234 5.65 -14.08 -7.55
N THR A 235 6.22 -13.57 -8.64
CA THR A 235 5.57 -12.61 -9.56
C THR A 235 4.97 -13.25 -10.80
N LYS A 236 5.06 -14.58 -10.95
CA LYS A 236 4.42 -15.29 -12.05
C LYS A 236 2.91 -14.97 -12.08
N ASP A 237 2.33 -14.72 -13.24
CA ASP A 237 0.88 -14.45 -13.40
C ASP A 237 0.37 -13.16 -12.74
N VAL A 238 1.24 -12.33 -12.16
CA VAL A 238 0.90 -10.97 -11.68
C VAL A 238 0.59 -10.09 -12.90
N LEU A 239 -0.49 -9.33 -12.81
CA LEU A 239 -0.94 -8.40 -13.85
C LEU A 239 -0.16 -7.07 -13.76
N PRO A 240 0.21 -6.45 -14.90
CA PRO A 240 0.64 -5.05 -14.91
C PRO A 240 -0.53 -4.13 -14.52
N PHE A 241 -0.23 -2.98 -13.91
CA PHE A 241 -1.24 -2.01 -13.47
C PHE A 241 -0.70 -0.58 -13.38
#